data_AF-A0A166NER0-F1
#
_entry.id   AF-A0A166NER0-F1
#
_cell.length_a   1.000
_cell.length_b   1.000
_cell.length_c   1.000
_cell.angle_alpha   90.00
_cell.angle_beta   90.00
_cell.angle_gamma   90.00
#
_symmetry.space_group_name_H-M   'P 1'
#
loop_
_entity.id
_entity.type
_entity.pdbx_description
1 polymer ?
#
loop_
_entity_poly.entity_id
_entity_poly.type
_entity_poly.pdbx_seq_one_letter_code
_entity_poly.pdbx_strand_id
1 'polypeptide(L)'
;MVPKNLTGPSDVGINLDKGSSDEYFKWFIACLLFGKPVQQPIAVAAYQTLDKHRLLSPEKLLDAGWDRLVEVLDEAHYARYDHDTSTKLLDISSKIKDEYGSFDGLMKQSEGIDDLGERLREFKGVGPKVLQIFMREAEPRLKDQGWEEDIKQEE
;
A
#
# COMPACT_ATOMS: atom_id res chain seq x y z
N MET A 1 2.34 -13.96 19.51
CA MET A 1 0.91 -13.64 19.70
C MET A 1 0.65 -12.28 19.05
N VAL A 2 -0.01 -12.26 17.90
CA VAL A 2 -0.32 -11.01 17.18
C VAL A 2 -1.49 -10.32 17.92
N PRO A 3 -1.41 -9.02 18.25
CA PRO A 3 -2.47 -8.36 19.01
C PRO A 3 -3.79 -8.35 18.24
N LYS A 4 -4.89 -8.56 18.97
CA LYS A 4 -6.25 -8.86 18.48
C LYS A 4 -6.99 -7.69 17.82
N ASN A 5 -6.35 -6.53 17.61
CA ASN A 5 -6.97 -5.27 17.18
C ASN A 5 -6.15 -4.53 16.09
N LEU A 6 -5.65 -5.24 15.07
CA LEU A 6 -5.01 -4.56 13.94
C LEU A 6 -6.08 -4.08 12.96
N THR A 7 -6.03 -2.80 12.60
CA THR A 7 -6.89 -2.20 11.58
C THR A 7 -6.73 -3.00 10.29
N GLY A 8 -7.83 -3.51 9.77
CA GLY A 8 -7.94 -4.20 8.49
C GLY A 8 -8.40 -3.28 7.36
N PRO A 9 -8.53 -3.81 6.14
CA PRO A 9 -8.97 -3.03 4.97
C PRO A 9 -10.37 -2.44 5.17
N SER A 10 -11.30 -3.22 5.71
CA SER A 10 -12.70 -2.79 5.90
C SER A 10 -12.84 -1.63 6.90
N ASP A 11 -11.95 -1.55 7.89
CA ASP A 11 -11.95 -0.45 8.88
C ASP A 11 -11.62 0.91 8.26
N VAL A 12 -11.00 0.91 7.08
CA VAL A 12 -10.68 2.11 6.30
C VAL A 12 -11.46 2.19 4.99
N GLY A 13 -12.51 1.38 4.83
CA GLY A 13 -13.40 1.44 3.66
C GLY A 13 -12.87 0.72 2.40
N ILE A 14 -11.85 -0.12 2.55
CA ILE A 14 -11.27 -0.91 1.45
C ILE A 14 -11.93 -2.29 1.41
N ASN A 15 -12.27 -2.75 0.21
CA ASN A 15 -12.85 -4.06 -0.05
C ASN A 15 -11.97 -4.87 -1.02
N LEU A 16 -11.10 -5.69 -0.46
CA LEU A 16 -10.21 -6.58 -1.23
C LEU A 16 -10.96 -7.71 -1.93
N ASP A 17 -12.17 -8.08 -1.49
CA ASP A 17 -12.97 -9.15 -2.11
C ASP A 17 -13.47 -8.76 -3.51
N LYS A 18 -13.40 -7.46 -3.86
CA LYS A 18 -13.66 -6.99 -5.24
C LYS A 18 -12.61 -7.46 -6.24
N GLY A 19 -11.42 -7.84 -5.78
CA GLY A 19 -10.31 -8.25 -6.65
C GLY A 19 -9.74 -7.19 -7.57
N SER A 20 -10.16 -5.92 -7.44
CA SER A 20 -9.62 -4.83 -8.24
C SER A 20 -8.26 -4.39 -7.71
N SER A 21 -7.29 -4.21 -8.61
CA SER A 21 -5.96 -3.67 -8.31
C SER A 21 -6.00 -2.34 -7.57
N ASP A 22 -7.01 -1.49 -7.82
CA ASP A 22 -7.24 -0.25 -7.07
C ASP A 22 -7.42 -0.47 -5.56
N GLU A 23 -8.16 -1.51 -5.16
CA GLU A 23 -8.40 -1.81 -3.74
C GLU A 23 -7.14 -2.37 -3.08
N TYR A 24 -6.35 -3.16 -3.81
CA TYR A 24 -5.03 -3.60 -3.35
C TYR A 24 -4.04 -2.43 -3.24
N PHE A 25 -4.04 -1.49 -4.19
CA PHE A 25 -3.19 -0.30 -4.12
C PHE A 25 -3.57 0.58 -2.93
N LYS A 26 -4.87 0.84 -2.72
CA LYS A 26 -5.37 1.52 -1.53
C LYS A 26 -4.89 0.86 -0.24
N TRP A 27 -4.97 -0.47 -0.17
CA TRP A 27 -4.51 -1.20 1.00
C TRP A 27 -3.00 -1.09 1.21
N PHE A 28 -2.24 -1.13 0.12
CA PHE A 28 -0.80 -0.91 0.16
C PHE A 28 -0.43 0.48 0.71
N ILE A 29 -1.14 1.54 0.30
CA ILE A 29 -0.97 2.88 0.85
C ILE A 29 -1.29 2.93 2.35
N ALA A 30 -2.39 2.30 2.78
CA ALA A 30 -2.72 2.18 4.20
C ALA A 30 -1.59 1.48 4.99
N CYS A 31 -1.03 0.39 4.45
CA CYS A 31 0.08 -0.33 5.05
C CYS A 31 1.35 0.53 5.19
N LEU A 32 1.66 1.38 4.21
CA LEU A 32 2.80 2.30 4.27
C LEU A 32 2.67 3.30 5.43
N LEU A 33 1.46 3.78 5.69
CA LEU A 33 1.15 4.65 6.82
C LEU A 33 1.22 3.88 8.15
N PHE A 34 0.58 2.71 8.23
CA PHE A 34 0.57 1.86 9.43
C PHE A 34 1.96 1.34 9.81
N GLY A 35 2.89 1.29 8.85
CA GLY A 35 4.27 0.86 9.08
C GLY A 35 5.14 1.87 9.83
N LYS A 36 4.67 3.12 10.03
CA LYS A 36 5.42 4.14 10.81
C LYS A 36 5.10 4.02 12.31
N PRO A 37 6.02 4.43 13.21
CA PRO A 37 5.76 4.43 14.65
C PRO A 37 4.89 5.63 15.06
N VAL A 38 3.60 5.53 14.74
CA VAL A 38 2.52 6.48 15.04
C VAL A 38 1.37 5.79 15.76
N GLN A 39 0.49 6.59 16.39
CA GLN A 39 -0.75 6.05 16.92
C GLN A 39 -1.67 5.63 15.78
N GLN A 40 -2.32 4.48 15.92
CA GLN A 40 -3.17 3.89 14.90
C GLN A 40 -4.30 4.82 14.41
N PRO A 41 -5.01 5.59 15.26
CA PRO A 41 -6.00 6.56 14.79
C PRO A 41 -5.42 7.66 13.89
N ILE A 42 -4.17 8.07 14.13
CA ILE A 42 -3.49 9.10 13.32
C ILE A 42 -3.18 8.55 11.92
N ALA A 43 -2.73 7.30 11.83
CA ALA A 43 -2.47 6.68 10.53
C ALA A 43 -3.76 6.39 9.74
N VAL A 44 -4.84 6.00 10.42
CA VAL A 44 -6.18 5.87 9.82
C VAL A 44 -6.68 7.21 9.30
N ALA A 45 -6.55 8.28 10.09
CA ALA A 45 -6.92 9.62 9.68
C ALA A 45 -6.11 10.08 8.45
N ALA A 46 -4.81 9.80 8.41
CA ALA A 46 -3.96 10.12 7.26
C ALA A 46 -4.44 9.42 5.99
N TYR A 47 -4.76 8.12 6.07
CA TYR A 47 -5.32 7.39 4.94
C TYR A 47 -6.66 7.99 4.47
N GLN A 48 -7.59 8.22 5.39
CA GLN A 48 -8.91 8.77 5.08
C GLN A 48 -8.82 10.18 4.48
N THR A 49 -7.83 10.97 4.91
CA THR A 49 -7.61 12.32 4.38
C THR A 49 -7.06 12.26 2.95
N LEU A 50 -6.12 11.35 2.65
CA LEU A 50 -5.70 11.08 1.27
C LEU A 50 -6.87 10.63 0.38
N ASP A 51 -7.74 9.74 0.88
CA ASP A 51 -8.93 9.28 0.15
C ASP A 51 -9.91 10.44 -0.14
N LYS A 52 -10.20 11.26 0.87
CA LYS A 52 -11.03 12.48 0.75
C LYS A 52 -10.52 13.43 -0.34
N HIS A 53 -9.20 13.55 -0.48
CA HIS A 53 -8.56 14.35 -1.53
C HIS A 53 -8.36 13.61 -2.86
N ARG A 54 -8.80 12.34 -2.97
CA ARG A 54 -8.66 11.47 -4.14
C ARG A 54 -7.21 11.20 -4.54
N LEU A 55 -6.34 11.05 -3.54
CA LEU A 55 -4.89 10.85 -3.68
C LEU A 55 -4.49 9.39 -3.40
N LEU A 56 -5.21 8.43 -3.99
CA LEU A 56 -4.99 6.99 -3.80
C LEU A 56 -4.84 6.23 -5.13
N SER A 57 -4.17 6.84 -6.11
CA SER A 57 -3.66 6.15 -7.31
C SER A 57 -2.27 6.69 -7.65
N PRO A 58 -1.40 5.91 -8.30
CA PRO A 58 -0.06 6.37 -8.67
C PRO A 58 -0.09 7.70 -9.45
N GLU A 59 -1.01 7.84 -10.40
CA GLU A 59 -1.18 9.05 -11.20
C GLU A 59 -1.57 10.24 -10.34
N LYS A 60 -2.55 10.08 -9.44
CA LYS A 60 -3.01 11.20 -8.60
C LYS A 60 -1.97 11.64 -7.58
N LEU A 61 -1.16 10.70 -7.07
CA LEU A 61 -0.06 11.02 -6.17
C LEU A 61 1.01 11.83 -6.91
N LEU A 62 1.41 11.40 -8.11
CA LEU A 62 2.40 12.10 -8.92
C LEU A 62 1.90 13.47 -9.38
N ASP A 63 0.66 13.58 -9.84
CA ASP A 63 0.03 14.83 -10.28
C ASP A 63 -0.05 15.86 -9.13
N ALA A 64 -0.33 15.40 -7.91
CA ALA A 64 -0.41 16.26 -6.74
C ALA A 64 0.96 16.82 -6.33
N GLY A 65 2.02 16.01 -6.48
CA GLY A 65 3.37 16.38 -6.12
C GLY A 65 3.59 16.50 -4.61
N TRP A 66 4.84 16.79 -4.25
CA TRP A 66 5.31 16.67 -2.87
C TRP A 66 4.64 17.64 -1.91
N ASP A 67 4.56 18.93 -2.27
CA ASP A 67 3.99 19.97 -1.40
C ASP A 67 2.53 19.68 -1.03
N ARG A 68 1.74 19.21 -2.00
CA ARG A 68 0.32 18.90 -1.76
C ARG A 68 0.16 17.68 -0.86
N LEU A 69 1.01 16.67 -1.00
CA LEU A 69 0.97 15.50 -0.13
C LEU A 69 1.34 15.85 1.31
N VAL A 70 2.33 16.73 1.50
CA VAL A 70 2.69 17.24 2.84
C VAL A 70 1.51 17.98 3.46
N GLU A 71 0.88 18.91 2.73
CA GLU A 71 -0.30 19.64 3.21
C GLU A 71 -1.44 18.70 3.64
N VAL A 72 -1.74 17.69 2.83
CA VAL A 72 -2.80 16.73 3.11
C VAL A 72 -2.47 15.82 4.31
N LEU A 73 -1.20 15.43 4.47
CA LEU A 73 -0.76 14.64 5.61
C LEU A 73 -0.73 15.48 6.90
N ASP A 74 -0.41 16.77 6.82
CA ASP A 74 -0.48 17.69 7.96
C ASP A 74 -1.94 17.94 8.41
N GLU A 75 -2.91 18.03 7.49
CA GLU A 75 -4.35 18.08 7.81
C GLU A 75 -4.78 16.90 8.70
N ALA A 76 -4.14 15.74 8.54
CA ALA A 76 -4.38 14.53 9.32
C ALA A 76 -3.54 14.44 10.62
N HIS A 77 -2.84 15.49 11.00
CA HIS A 77 -1.89 15.52 12.11
C HIS A 77 -0.75 14.50 11.95
N TYR A 78 -0.35 14.20 10.71
CA TYR A 78 0.73 13.27 10.38
C TYR A 78 2.11 13.96 10.27
N ALA A 79 2.24 15.19 10.79
CA ALA A 79 3.39 16.10 10.63
C ALA A 79 4.77 15.50 10.99
N ARG A 80 4.82 14.48 11.85
CA ARG A 80 6.11 13.84 12.19
C ARG A 80 6.73 13.09 11.02
N TYR A 81 5.91 12.63 10.07
CA TYR A 81 6.31 11.76 8.98
C TYR A 81 5.79 12.21 7.62
N ASP A 82 5.17 13.38 7.52
CA ASP A 82 4.55 13.91 6.30
C ASP A 82 5.55 14.04 5.14
N HIS A 83 6.72 14.64 5.37
CA HIS A 83 7.78 14.84 4.37
C HIS A 83 8.29 13.49 3.85
N ASP A 84 8.73 12.61 4.76
CA ASP A 84 9.24 11.28 4.43
C ASP A 84 8.20 10.41 3.73
N THR A 85 6.93 10.53 4.15
CA THR A 85 5.83 9.76 3.58
C THR A 85 5.49 10.29 2.20
N SER A 86 5.44 11.61 2.00
CA SER A 86 5.21 12.24 0.70
C SER A 86 6.26 11.83 -0.32
N THR A 87 7.55 11.91 0.05
CA THR A 87 8.65 11.43 -0.79
C THR A 87 8.48 9.96 -1.13
N LYS A 88 8.17 9.12 -0.14
CA LYS A 88 7.98 7.68 -0.37
C LYS A 88 6.81 7.39 -1.30
N LEU A 89 5.67 8.06 -1.13
CA LEU A 89 4.49 7.88 -1.98
C LEU A 89 4.81 8.22 -3.44
N LEU A 90 5.57 9.29 -3.67
CA LEU A 90 6.01 9.69 -5.01
C LEU A 90 7.03 8.71 -5.60
N ASP A 91 8.05 8.32 -4.85
CA ASP A 91 9.08 7.36 -5.30
C ASP A 91 8.44 6.03 -5.72
N ILE A 92 7.53 5.51 -4.90
CA ILE A 92 6.80 4.27 -5.18
C ILE A 92 5.91 4.43 -6.41
N SER A 93 5.15 5.53 -6.48
CA SER A 93 4.25 5.78 -7.60
C SER A 93 5.00 5.93 -8.92
N SER A 94 6.15 6.62 -8.92
CA SER A 94 7.03 6.73 -10.09
C SER A 94 7.52 5.36 -10.50
N LYS A 95 8.10 4.58 -9.57
CA LYS A 95 8.62 3.24 -9.89
C LYS A 95 7.52 2.31 -10.43
N ILE A 96 6.31 2.35 -9.88
CA ILE A 96 5.15 1.61 -10.44
C ILE A 96 4.86 2.04 -11.88
N LYS A 97 4.82 3.34 -12.16
CA LYS A 97 4.55 3.86 -13.51
C LYS A 97 5.66 3.50 -14.50
N ASP A 98 6.91 3.64 -14.07
CA ASP A 98 8.09 3.49 -14.93
C ASP A 98 8.38 2.02 -15.26
N GLU A 99 8.27 1.13 -14.27
CA GLU A 99 8.60 -0.30 -14.46
C GLU A 99 7.39 -1.15 -14.84
N TYR A 100 6.20 -0.80 -14.36
CA TYR A 100 5.00 -1.64 -14.48
C TYR A 100 3.83 -0.97 -15.22
N GLY A 101 3.92 0.33 -15.53
CA GLY A 101 2.86 1.12 -16.14
C GLY A 101 1.68 1.47 -15.22
N SER A 102 1.31 0.55 -14.31
CA SER A 102 0.25 0.70 -13.30
C SER A 102 0.40 -0.35 -12.20
N PHE A 103 -0.35 -0.22 -11.10
CA PHE A 103 -0.37 -1.24 -10.04
C PHE A 103 -1.01 -2.55 -10.50
N ASP A 104 -1.99 -2.49 -11.41
CA ASP A 104 -2.51 -3.66 -12.13
C ASP A 104 -1.41 -4.36 -12.94
N GLY A 105 -0.57 -3.57 -13.60
CA GLY A 105 0.59 -4.08 -14.34
C GLY A 105 1.63 -4.74 -13.44
N LEU A 106 1.84 -4.24 -12.21
CA LEU A 106 2.68 -4.89 -11.21
C LEU A 106 2.10 -6.26 -10.87
N MET A 107 0.82 -6.32 -10.51
CA MET A 107 0.15 -7.58 -10.18
C MET A 107 0.21 -8.57 -11.36
N LYS A 108 -0.13 -8.15 -12.58
CA LYS A 108 -0.11 -9.03 -13.76
C LYS A 108 1.27 -9.56 -14.15
N GLN A 109 2.33 -8.84 -13.78
CA GLN A 109 3.71 -9.26 -14.03
C GLN A 109 4.28 -10.11 -12.90
N SER A 110 3.54 -10.29 -11.80
CA SER A 110 3.91 -11.21 -10.74
C SER A 110 3.57 -12.65 -11.11
N GLU A 111 4.51 -13.57 -10.92
CA GLU A 111 4.30 -15.00 -11.21
C GLU A 111 3.37 -15.68 -10.19
N GLY A 112 3.32 -15.15 -8.97
CA GLY A 112 2.46 -15.62 -7.90
C GLY A 112 2.48 -14.68 -6.70
N ILE A 113 1.95 -15.14 -5.57
CA ILE A 113 1.83 -14.35 -4.35
C ILE A 113 3.21 -14.04 -3.74
N ASP A 114 4.17 -14.99 -3.80
CA ASP A 114 5.52 -14.77 -3.27
C ASP A 114 6.26 -13.74 -4.14
N ASP A 115 6.19 -13.86 -5.48
CA ASP A 115 6.82 -12.89 -6.39
C ASP A 115 6.22 -11.48 -6.25
N LEU A 116 4.89 -11.36 -6.09
CA LEU A 116 4.26 -10.08 -5.74
C LEU A 116 4.86 -9.49 -4.46
N GLY A 117 5.10 -10.33 -3.45
CA GLY A 117 5.69 -9.92 -2.19
C GLY A 117 7.14 -9.45 -2.31
N GLU A 118 7.95 -10.15 -3.10
CA GLU A 118 9.34 -9.78 -3.35
C GLU A 118 9.43 -8.47 -4.16
N ARG A 119 8.63 -8.32 -5.23
CA ARG A 119 8.55 -7.06 -5.99
C ARG A 119 8.11 -5.89 -5.12
N LEU A 120 7.12 -6.09 -4.25
CA LEU A 120 6.69 -5.06 -3.30
C LEU A 120 7.83 -4.67 -2.33
N ARG A 121 8.67 -5.63 -1.92
CA ARG A 121 9.81 -5.38 -1.02
C ARG A 121 10.91 -4.55 -1.67
N GLU A 122 11.06 -4.61 -2.99
CA GLU A 122 12.06 -3.82 -3.73
C GLU A 122 11.75 -2.32 -3.80
N PHE A 123 10.52 -1.91 -3.46
CA PHE A 123 10.21 -0.50 -3.34
C PHE A 123 10.89 0.10 -2.12
N LYS A 124 11.70 1.15 -2.35
CA LYS A 124 12.40 1.86 -1.28
C LYS A 124 11.41 2.33 -0.21
N GLY A 125 11.66 1.89 1.02
CA GLY A 125 10.82 2.25 2.16
C GLY A 125 9.64 1.30 2.43
N VAL A 126 9.49 0.22 1.66
CA VAL A 126 8.66 -0.93 2.03
C VAL A 126 9.48 -1.85 2.95
N GLY A 127 9.26 -1.69 4.25
CA GLY A 127 9.92 -2.54 5.24
C GLY A 127 9.18 -3.87 5.48
N PRO A 128 9.81 -4.84 6.17
CA PRO A 128 9.19 -6.13 6.51
C PRO A 128 7.83 -5.98 7.20
N LYS A 129 7.65 -4.93 8.00
CA LYS A 129 6.39 -4.67 8.70
C LYS A 129 5.26 -4.29 7.75
N VAL A 130 5.53 -3.45 6.74
CA VAL A 130 4.55 -3.05 5.72
C VAL A 130 4.10 -4.29 4.95
N LEU A 131 5.07 -5.08 4.48
CA LEU A 131 4.80 -6.29 3.72
C LEU A 131 4.01 -7.32 4.54
N GLN A 132 4.36 -7.50 5.82
CA GLN A 132 3.62 -8.37 6.73
C GLN A 132 2.15 -7.95 6.88
N ILE A 133 1.87 -6.65 7.04
CA ILE A 133 0.48 -6.17 7.18
C ILE A 133 -0.28 -6.35 5.86
N PHE A 134 0.37 -6.04 4.74
CA PHE A 134 -0.22 -6.19 3.41
C PHE A 134 -0.61 -7.64 3.15
N MET A 135 0.35 -8.57 3.24
CA MET A 135 0.15 -9.98 2.91
C MET A 135 -0.85 -10.68 3.84
N ARG A 136 -0.87 -10.33 5.13
CA ARG A 136 -1.86 -10.88 6.09
C ARG A 136 -3.30 -10.77 5.57
N GLU A 137 -3.62 -9.67 4.91
CA GLU A 137 -4.97 -9.41 4.40
C GLU A 137 -5.08 -9.74 2.90
N ALA A 138 -4.05 -9.50 2.10
CA ALA A 138 -4.09 -9.68 0.66
C ALA A 138 -4.08 -11.15 0.24
N GLU A 139 -3.21 -11.97 0.86
CA GLU A 139 -2.94 -13.35 0.44
C GLU A 139 -4.20 -14.23 0.40
N PRO A 140 -5.07 -14.28 1.44
CA PRO A 140 -6.27 -15.11 1.38
C PRO A 140 -7.21 -14.70 0.24
N ARG A 141 -7.35 -13.40 -0.04
CA ARG A 141 -8.22 -12.91 -1.12
C ARG A 141 -7.62 -13.16 -2.49
N LEU A 142 -6.30 -13.05 -2.64
CA LEU A 142 -5.61 -13.41 -3.88
C LEU A 142 -5.81 -14.90 -4.19
N LYS A 143 -5.67 -15.78 -3.19
CA LYS A 143 -5.95 -17.22 -3.32
C LYS A 143 -7.42 -17.48 -3.73
N ASP A 144 -8.38 -16.80 -3.10
CA ASP A 144 -9.79 -16.90 -3.47
C ASP A 144 -10.07 -16.40 -4.90
N GLN A 145 -9.22 -15.52 -5.42
CA GLN A 145 -9.26 -14.98 -6.79
C GLN A 145 -8.45 -15.81 -7.81
N GLY A 146 -7.91 -16.97 -7.39
CA GLY A 146 -7.21 -17.90 -8.27
C GLY A 146 -5.70 -17.63 -8.44
N TRP A 147 -5.10 -16.81 -7.57
CA TRP A 147 -3.64 -16.69 -7.52
C TRP A 147 -3.03 -17.91 -6.82
N GLU A 148 -1.97 -18.44 -7.42
CA GLU A 148 -1.22 -19.57 -6.86
C GLU A 148 -0.02 -19.07 -6.04
N GLU A 149 0.42 -19.89 -5.10
CA GLU A 149 1.75 -19.72 -4.49
C GLU A 149 2.79 -20.19 -5.50
N ASP A 150 3.89 -19.44 -5.60
CA ASP A 150 5.00 -19.77 -6.48
C ASP A 150 5.52 -21.17 -6.12
N ILE A 151 5.46 -22.10 -7.07
CA ILE A 151 6.06 -23.43 -6.90
C ILE A 151 7.57 -23.22 -6.86
N LYS A 152 8.14 -23.19 -5.65
CA LYS A 152 9.59 -23.22 -5.47
C LYS A 152 10.09 -24.53 -6.08
N GLN A 153 10.64 -24.44 -7.29
CA GLN A 153 11.45 -25.55 -7.80
C GLN A 153 12.68 -25.61 -6.89
N GLU A 154 12.70 -26.60 -5.99
CA GLU A 154 13.92 -26.97 -5.27
C GLU A 154 14.98 -27.32 -6.33
N GLU A 155 16.01 -26.48 -6.45
CA GLU A 155 17.28 -26.83 -7.13
C GLU A 155 18.13 -27.77 -6.27
#